data_AF-A0AAW7ZCQ2-F1
#
_entry.id   AF-A0AAW7ZCQ2-F1
#
_cell.length_a   1.000
_cell.length_b   1.000
_cell.length_c   1.000
_cell.angle_alpha   90.00
_cell.angle_beta   90.00
_cell.angle_gamma   90.00
#
_symmetry.space_group_name_H-M   'P 1'
#
loop_
_entity.id
_entity.type
_entity.pdbx_description
1 polymer ?
#
loop_
_entity_poly.entity_id
_entity_poly.type
_entity_poly.pdbx_seq_one_letter_code
_entity_poly.pdbx_strand_id
1 'polypeptide(L)'
;MLHFHGSFPVDYNIIAIIGPRTPLSNVPATVMTQHQRDCQVAYELARLAAKKGIVVLSGLATGIDTAAHQGCLEGGGITVAVLPNGLSAPVYPPENTELAEQIVAAGGCLVSQFKPEQTPKKWTFIARDKTQALLSQKIIVVGTFPPEGIITGGTKYCAHWARKMNKSLYHYRQVNNCYKVFKDDQVIIRK
;
A
#
# COMPACT_ATOMS: atom_id res chain seq x y z
N MET A 1 -4.97 6.82 19.74
CA MET A 1 -6.29 7.11 19.13
C MET A 1 -6.10 7.10 17.62
N LEU A 2 -7.05 6.54 16.87
CA LEU A 2 -7.01 6.53 15.41
C LEU A 2 -8.05 7.52 14.90
N HIS A 3 -7.64 8.40 14.00
CA HIS A 3 -8.47 9.41 13.36
C HIS A 3 -8.78 8.97 11.93
N PHE A 4 -9.97 9.30 11.44
CA PHE A 4 -10.33 9.06 10.04
C PHE A 4 -11.16 10.21 9.46
N HIS A 5 -11.06 10.39 8.15
CA HIS A 5 -11.87 11.30 7.34
C HIS A 5 -12.52 10.50 6.21
N GLY A 6 -13.85 10.52 6.13
CA GLY A 6 -14.65 9.59 5.33
C GLY A 6 -15.30 8.50 6.20
N SER A 7 -15.65 7.36 5.60
CA SER A 7 -16.33 6.25 6.27
C SER A 7 -15.41 5.04 6.44
N PHE A 8 -15.05 4.69 7.67
CA PHE A 8 -14.21 3.52 7.92
C PHE A 8 -15.03 2.22 7.83
N PRO A 9 -14.59 1.21 7.03
CA PRO A 9 -15.36 0.00 6.78
C PRO A 9 -15.15 -1.08 7.87
N VAL A 10 -15.81 -0.92 9.03
CA VAL A 10 -15.57 -1.75 10.24
C VAL A 10 -15.83 -3.25 10.04
N ASP A 11 -16.83 -3.64 9.25
CA ASP A 11 -17.24 -5.05 9.07
C ASP A 11 -16.66 -5.72 7.82
N TYR A 12 -15.71 -5.06 7.14
CA TYR A 12 -15.21 -5.52 5.85
C TYR A 12 -13.94 -6.35 5.97
N ASN A 13 -13.75 -7.24 4.99
CA ASN A 13 -12.47 -7.89 4.75
C ASN A 13 -11.55 -6.91 4.03
N ILE A 14 -10.52 -6.44 4.74
CA ILE A 14 -9.53 -5.46 4.29
C ILE A 14 -8.23 -6.19 3.92
N ILE A 15 -7.80 -6.00 2.67
CA ILE A 15 -6.47 -6.42 2.22
C ILE A 15 -5.57 -5.21 2.02
N ALA A 16 -4.35 -5.27 2.54
CA ALA A 16 -3.33 -4.29 2.19
C ALA A 16 -2.69 -4.68 0.86
N ILE A 17 -2.63 -3.75 -0.09
CA ILE A 17 -1.78 -3.87 -1.29
C ILE A 17 -0.73 -2.77 -1.18
N ILE A 18 0.52 -3.16 -1.00
CA ILE A 18 1.63 -2.22 -0.72
C ILE A 18 2.84 -2.54 -1.59
N GLY A 19 3.71 -1.56 -1.76
CA GLY A 19 4.96 -1.81 -2.47
C GLY A 19 5.91 -0.61 -2.47
N PRO A 20 6.97 -0.67 -3.32
CA PRO A 20 7.90 0.43 -3.47
C PRO A 20 7.24 1.68 -4.03
N ARG A 21 7.84 2.84 -3.71
CA ARG A 21 7.53 4.11 -4.37
C ARG A 21 8.06 4.13 -5.80
N THR A 22 7.58 5.07 -6.60
CA THR A 22 8.18 5.39 -7.91
C THR A 22 9.69 5.60 -7.75
N PRO A 23 10.53 4.83 -8.47
CA PRO A 23 11.97 5.05 -8.47
C PRO A 23 12.33 6.47 -8.91
N LEU A 24 13.47 6.97 -8.45
CA LEU A 24 14.02 8.23 -8.96
C LEU A 24 14.35 8.09 -10.44
N SER A 25 14.30 9.19 -11.19
CA SER A 25 14.50 9.20 -12.65
C SER A 25 15.90 8.77 -13.10
N ASN A 26 16.87 8.70 -12.20
CA ASN A 26 18.26 8.31 -12.49
C ASN A 26 18.52 6.80 -12.39
N VAL A 27 17.51 5.97 -12.10
CA VAL A 27 17.66 4.51 -12.14
C VAL A 27 17.72 4.00 -13.59
N PRO A 28 18.30 2.81 -13.83
CA PRO A 28 18.26 2.20 -15.16
C PRO A 28 16.83 2.07 -15.71
N ALA A 29 16.65 2.29 -17.02
CA ALA A 29 15.34 2.20 -17.66
C ALA A 29 14.62 0.88 -17.40
N THR A 30 15.36 -0.23 -17.29
CA THR A 30 14.84 -1.56 -16.95
C THR A 30 14.15 -1.60 -15.59
N VAL A 31 14.65 -0.86 -14.59
CA VAL A 31 14.05 -0.73 -13.26
C VAL A 31 12.74 0.05 -13.35
N MET A 32 12.73 1.13 -14.15
CA MET A 32 11.52 1.93 -14.37
C MET A 32 10.43 1.13 -15.08
N THR A 33 10.77 0.45 -16.19
CA THR A 33 9.83 -0.43 -16.92
C THR A 33 9.30 -1.54 -16.03
N GLN A 34 10.16 -2.15 -15.20
CA GLN A 34 9.71 -3.16 -14.25
C GLN A 34 8.70 -2.58 -13.25
N HIS A 35 9.01 -1.42 -12.66
CA HIS A 35 8.14 -0.78 -11.69
C HIS A 35 6.78 -0.41 -12.29
N GLN A 36 6.74 0.04 -13.55
CA GLN A 36 5.49 0.29 -14.28
C GLN A 36 4.64 -0.99 -14.41
N ARG A 37 5.27 -2.13 -14.73
CA ARG A 37 4.57 -3.43 -14.74
C ARG A 37 4.06 -3.82 -13.35
N ASP A 38 4.87 -3.60 -12.31
CA ASP A 38 4.48 -3.89 -10.93
C ASP A 38 3.27 -3.04 -10.52
N CYS A 39 3.23 -1.76 -10.93
CA CYS A 39 2.08 -0.86 -10.73
C CYS A 39 0.83 -1.37 -11.45
N GLN A 40 0.94 -1.78 -12.71
CA GLN A 40 -0.20 -2.36 -13.44
C GLN A 40 -0.75 -3.60 -12.74
N VAL A 41 0.13 -4.41 -12.16
CA VAL A 41 -0.28 -5.58 -11.40
C VAL A 41 -1.00 -5.20 -10.10
N ALA A 42 -0.48 -4.22 -9.34
CA ALA A 42 -1.15 -3.72 -8.14
C ALA A 42 -2.54 -3.15 -8.46
N TYR A 43 -2.64 -2.42 -9.57
CA TYR A 43 -3.89 -1.89 -10.12
C TYR A 43 -4.92 -3.00 -10.38
N GLU A 44 -4.55 -4.00 -11.19
CA GLU A 44 -5.48 -5.09 -11.53
C GLU A 44 -5.87 -5.93 -10.32
N LEU A 45 -4.93 -6.19 -9.41
CA LEU A 45 -5.23 -6.90 -8.16
C LEU A 45 -6.27 -6.14 -7.33
N ALA A 46 -6.09 -4.84 -7.15
CA ALA A 46 -7.01 -4.00 -6.40
C ALA A 46 -8.38 -3.90 -7.06
N ARG A 47 -8.40 -3.78 -8.40
CA ARG A 47 -9.63 -3.76 -9.20
C ARG A 47 -10.42 -5.05 -9.09
N LEU A 48 -9.75 -6.20 -9.15
CA LEU A 48 -10.39 -7.51 -8.97
C LEU A 48 -10.86 -7.72 -7.53
N ALA A 49 -10.12 -7.21 -6.53
CA ALA A 49 -10.54 -7.25 -5.14
C ALA A 49 -11.83 -6.42 -4.93
N ALA A 50 -11.87 -5.20 -5.47
CA ALA A 50 -13.04 -4.32 -5.45
C ALA A 50 -14.28 -5.00 -6.03
N LYS A 51 -14.16 -5.62 -7.21
CA LYS A 51 -15.27 -6.37 -7.84
C LYS A 51 -15.80 -7.54 -7.01
N LYS A 52 -15.03 -8.00 -6.03
CA LYS A 52 -15.42 -9.05 -5.08
C LYS A 52 -15.91 -8.50 -3.74
N GLY A 53 -16.11 -7.19 -3.63
CA GLY A 53 -16.52 -6.53 -2.39
C GLY A 53 -15.43 -6.50 -1.31
N ILE A 54 -14.16 -6.71 -1.68
CA ILE A 54 -13.03 -6.66 -0.76
C ILE A 54 -12.51 -5.22 -0.69
N VAL A 55 -12.33 -4.70 0.52
CA VAL A 55 -11.77 -3.37 0.75
C VAL A 55 -10.26 -3.41 0.54
N VAL A 56 -9.74 -2.44 -0.21
CA VAL A 56 -8.30 -2.29 -0.43
C VAL A 56 -7.75 -1.23 0.51
N LEU A 57 -6.70 -1.54 1.25
CA LEU A 57 -5.95 -0.59 2.07
C LEU A 57 -4.56 -0.36 1.48
N SER A 58 -4.11 0.88 1.48
CA SER A 58 -2.72 1.21 1.14
C SER A 58 -2.28 2.54 1.78
N GLY A 59 -1.06 2.98 1.47
CA GLY A 59 -0.43 4.11 2.11
C GLY A 59 -0.50 5.43 1.33
N LEU A 60 -1.22 5.52 0.22
CA LEU A 60 -1.26 6.71 -0.64
C LEU A 60 0.13 7.21 -1.10
N ALA A 61 1.19 6.38 -1.03
CA ALA A 61 2.48 6.77 -1.58
C ALA A 61 2.45 6.73 -3.11
N THR A 62 3.42 7.36 -3.78
CA THR A 62 3.58 7.18 -5.23
C THR A 62 3.86 5.72 -5.59
N GLY A 63 3.60 5.34 -6.84
CA GLY A 63 3.87 3.98 -7.33
C GLY A 63 2.78 2.98 -6.94
N ILE A 64 3.16 1.91 -6.25
CA ILE A 64 2.27 0.77 -5.97
C ILE A 64 1.01 1.18 -5.17
N ASP A 65 1.16 2.02 -4.16
CA ASP A 65 0.04 2.45 -3.33
C ASP A 65 -0.97 3.28 -4.15
N THR A 66 -0.50 4.25 -4.95
CA THR A 66 -1.32 4.99 -5.93
C THR A 66 -2.08 4.04 -6.86
N ALA A 67 -1.37 3.10 -7.48
CA ALA A 67 -1.96 2.17 -8.44
C ALA A 67 -3.03 1.27 -7.78
N ALA A 68 -2.80 0.81 -6.55
CA ALA A 68 -3.77 0.02 -5.80
C ALA A 68 -5.06 0.81 -5.51
N HIS A 69 -4.94 2.07 -5.06
CA HIS A 69 -6.11 2.92 -4.83
C HIS A 69 -6.88 3.18 -6.13
N GLN A 70 -6.20 3.57 -7.21
CA GLN A 70 -6.82 3.82 -8.51
C GLN A 70 -7.54 2.58 -9.05
N GLY A 71 -6.89 1.40 -8.98
CA GLY A 71 -7.50 0.15 -9.43
C GLY A 71 -8.72 -0.23 -8.61
N CYS A 72 -8.68 -0.03 -7.29
CA CYS A 72 -9.84 -0.26 -6.43
C CYS A 72 -11.03 0.64 -6.82
N LEU A 73 -10.76 1.93 -7.04
CA LEU A 73 -11.78 2.91 -7.44
C LEU A 73 -12.38 2.59 -8.82
N GLU A 74 -11.55 2.24 -9.83
CA GLU A 74 -12.06 1.79 -11.15
C GLU A 74 -12.91 0.52 -11.02
N GLY A 75 -12.56 -0.35 -10.07
CA GLY A 75 -13.33 -1.55 -9.75
C GLY A 75 -14.67 -1.28 -9.05
N GLY A 76 -15.00 -0.01 -8.75
CA GLY A 76 -16.19 0.39 -8.00
C GLY A 76 -16.14 0.00 -6.52
N GLY A 77 -14.94 -0.20 -5.96
CA GLY A 77 -14.74 -0.65 -4.60
C GLY A 77 -14.47 0.48 -3.61
N ILE A 78 -14.37 0.10 -2.34
CA ILE A 78 -14.00 0.98 -1.24
C ILE A 78 -12.52 0.81 -0.93
N THR A 79 -11.81 1.93 -0.78
CA THR A 79 -10.39 1.92 -0.42
C THR A 79 -10.08 2.81 0.79
N VAL A 80 -9.05 2.42 1.54
CA VAL A 80 -8.61 3.09 2.77
C VAL A 80 -7.16 3.51 2.65
N ALA A 81 -6.88 4.81 2.76
CA ALA A 81 -5.53 5.36 2.71
C ALA A 81 -5.00 5.65 4.11
N VAL A 82 -3.89 5.01 4.52
CA VAL A 82 -3.27 5.26 5.83
C VAL A 82 -2.15 6.28 5.67
N LEU A 83 -2.33 7.47 6.23
CA LEU A 83 -1.45 8.61 6.01
C LEU A 83 -0.28 8.67 7.03
N PRO A 84 0.89 9.18 6.61
CA PRO A 84 2.05 9.40 7.49
C PRO A 84 1.98 10.73 8.26
N ASN A 85 0.89 11.48 8.13
CA ASN A 85 0.67 12.81 8.70
C ASN A 85 -0.75 12.89 9.31
N GLY A 86 -1.02 13.94 10.07
CA GLY A 86 -2.35 14.21 10.61
C GLY A 86 -3.33 14.64 9.51
N LEU A 87 -4.63 14.48 9.77
CA LEU A 87 -5.70 14.72 8.80
C LEU A 87 -6.00 16.21 8.53
N SER A 88 -5.54 17.13 9.39
CA SER A 88 -5.58 18.58 9.14
C SER A 88 -4.32 19.09 8.41
N ALA A 89 -3.28 18.26 8.30
CA ALA A 89 -2.10 18.59 7.51
C ALA A 89 -2.34 18.27 6.03
N PRO A 90 -1.69 18.99 5.08
CA PRO A 90 -1.80 18.69 3.66
C PRO A 90 -1.51 17.22 3.34
N VAL A 91 -2.23 16.67 2.36
CA VAL A 91 -2.01 15.32 1.87
C VAL A 91 -0.55 15.17 1.40
N TYR A 92 0.08 14.07 1.78
CA TYR A 92 1.42 13.72 1.33
C TYR A 92 1.42 12.33 0.69
N PRO A 93 1.95 12.19 -0.53
CA PRO A 93 2.59 13.23 -1.35
C PRO A 93 1.55 14.16 -2.01
N PRO A 94 1.89 15.43 -2.31
CA PRO A 94 0.93 16.40 -2.86
C PRO A 94 0.28 15.97 -4.17
N GLU A 95 1.00 15.20 -5.01
CA GLU A 95 0.50 14.71 -6.29
C GLU A 95 -0.68 13.73 -6.15
N ASN A 96 -0.88 13.14 -4.96
CA ASN A 96 -2.00 12.25 -4.66
C ASN A 96 -3.14 12.97 -3.92
N THR A 97 -3.17 14.31 -3.89
CA THR A 97 -4.25 15.06 -3.22
C THR A 97 -5.61 14.76 -3.86
N GLU A 98 -5.70 14.85 -5.19
CA GLU A 98 -6.95 14.53 -5.91
C GLU A 98 -7.38 13.08 -5.69
N LEU A 99 -6.43 12.14 -5.67
CA LEU A 99 -6.71 10.74 -5.36
C LEU A 99 -7.30 10.58 -3.95
N ALA A 100 -6.77 11.29 -2.95
CA ALA A 100 -7.29 11.25 -1.59
C ALA A 100 -8.76 11.72 -1.53
N GLU A 101 -9.11 12.76 -2.29
CA GLU A 101 -10.48 13.26 -2.40
C GLU A 101 -11.40 12.24 -3.06
N GLN A 102 -10.95 11.60 -4.16
CA GLN A 102 -11.68 10.53 -4.84
C GLN A 102 -11.94 9.33 -3.91
N ILE A 103 -10.97 8.96 -3.07
CA ILE A 103 -11.13 7.89 -2.08
C ILE A 103 -12.29 8.17 -1.14
N VAL A 104 -12.37 9.40 -0.60
CA VAL A 104 -13.44 9.80 0.32
C VAL A 104 -14.78 9.89 -0.41
N ALA A 105 -14.80 10.48 -1.61
CA ALA A 105 -16.01 10.62 -2.42
C ALA A 105 -16.62 9.26 -2.81
N ALA A 106 -15.80 8.24 -3.01
CA ALA A 106 -16.24 6.87 -3.28
C ALA A 106 -16.75 6.11 -2.03
N GLY A 107 -16.80 6.74 -0.86
CA GLY A 107 -17.22 6.10 0.40
C GLY A 107 -16.09 5.43 1.18
N GLY A 108 -14.84 5.62 0.76
CA GLY A 108 -13.65 5.22 1.48
C GLY A 108 -13.26 6.19 2.60
N CYS A 109 -12.02 6.07 3.07
CA CYS A 109 -11.50 6.99 4.08
C CYS A 109 -9.98 7.16 4.07
N LEU A 110 -9.57 8.31 4.60
CA LEU A 110 -8.19 8.60 5.00
C LEU A 110 -8.06 8.31 6.50
N VAL A 111 -6.99 7.64 6.90
CA VAL A 111 -6.77 7.18 8.27
C VAL A 111 -5.42 7.67 8.77
N SER A 112 -5.37 8.19 10.00
CA SER A 112 -4.13 8.62 10.63
C SER A 112 -4.11 8.34 12.13
N GLN A 113 -2.95 7.92 12.63
CA GLN A 113 -2.68 7.77 14.08
C GLN A 113 -2.06 9.02 14.71
N PHE A 114 -1.80 10.06 13.92
CA PHE A 114 -1.05 11.23 14.33
C PHE A 114 -2.00 12.36 14.72
N LYS A 115 -1.49 13.31 15.52
CA LYS A 115 -2.24 14.54 15.84
C LYS A 115 -2.64 15.24 14.55
N PRO A 116 -3.81 15.91 14.47
CA PRO A 116 -4.36 16.36 13.19
C PRO A 116 -3.42 17.28 12.38
N GLU A 117 -2.58 18.08 13.03
CA GLU A 117 -1.69 19.07 12.41
C GLU A 117 -0.28 18.52 12.16
N GLN A 118 -0.02 17.24 12.51
CA GLN A 118 1.31 16.68 12.45
C GLN A 118 1.79 16.48 11.02
N THR A 119 2.93 17.08 10.67
CA THR A 119 3.57 16.95 9.36
C THR A 119 4.35 15.62 9.20
N PRO A 120 4.55 15.14 7.96
CA PRO A 120 5.27 13.90 7.71
C PRO A 120 6.74 14.00 8.12
N LYS A 121 7.25 12.98 8.83
CA LYS A 121 8.66 12.83 9.21
C LYS A 121 9.11 11.41 8.92
N LYS A 122 10.42 11.16 8.78
CA LYS A 122 10.94 9.80 8.47
C LYS A 122 10.36 8.71 9.38
N TRP A 123 10.22 8.98 10.68
CA TRP A 123 9.68 8.02 11.64
C TRP A 123 8.16 7.82 11.51
N THR A 124 7.41 8.81 11.01
CA THR A 124 5.95 8.68 10.86
C THR A 124 5.59 7.71 9.74
N PHE A 125 6.40 7.61 8.68
CA PHE A 125 6.23 6.56 7.66
C PHE A 125 6.38 5.15 8.25
N ILE A 126 7.38 4.93 9.09
CA ILE A 126 7.60 3.63 9.74
C ILE A 126 6.44 3.29 10.69
N ALA A 127 5.98 4.29 11.46
CA ALA A 127 4.83 4.11 12.35
C ALA A 127 3.53 3.84 11.56
N ARG A 128 3.31 4.57 10.46
CA ARG A 128 2.20 4.35 9.53
C ARG A 128 2.19 2.92 9.00
N ASP A 129 3.34 2.39 8.61
CA ASP A 129 3.44 1.03 8.05
C ASP A 129 3.01 -0.05 9.04
N LYS A 130 3.23 0.16 10.34
CA LYS A 130 2.64 -0.69 11.39
C LYS A 130 1.11 -0.62 11.38
N THR A 131 0.54 0.57 11.20
CA THR A 131 -0.92 0.76 11.16
C THR A 131 -1.55 0.11 9.93
N GLN A 132 -0.89 0.15 8.77
CA GLN A 132 -1.33 -0.62 7.59
C GLN A 132 -1.43 -2.12 7.90
N ALA A 133 -0.38 -2.67 8.53
CA ALA A 133 -0.37 -4.07 8.95
C ALA A 133 -1.46 -4.36 9.97
N LEU A 134 -1.70 -3.47 10.95
CA LEU A 134 -2.71 -3.64 12.00
C LEU A 134 -4.14 -3.68 11.44
N LEU A 135 -4.48 -2.79 10.50
CA LEU A 135 -5.84 -2.62 9.98
C LEU A 135 -6.23 -3.65 8.92
N SER A 136 -5.28 -4.41 8.37
CA SER A 136 -5.53 -5.35 7.27
C SER A 136 -5.56 -6.79 7.77
N GLN A 137 -6.41 -7.66 7.22
CA GLN A 137 -6.39 -9.10 7.55
C GLN A 137 -5.31 -9.85 6.75
N LYS A 138 -5.06 -9.41 5.52
CA LYS A 138 -4.04 -9.97 4.63
C LYS A 138 -3.22 -8.85 4.00
N ILE A 139 -1.96 -9.13 3.72
CA ILE A 139 -1.03 -8.18 3.12
C ILE A 139 -0.49 -8.81 1.82
N ILE A 140 -0.57 -8.04 0.74
CA ILE A 140 0.01 -8.37 -0.56
C ILE A 140 1.06 -7.30 -0.86
N VAL A 141 2.32 -7.73 -0.87
CA VAL A 141 3.44 -6.90 -1.29
C VAL A 141 3.63 -7.09 -2.79
N VAL A 142 3.45 -6.03 -3.58
CA VAL A 142 3.70 -6.02 -5.02
C VAL A 142 5.01 -5.30 -5.29
N GLY A 143 5.85 -5.88 -6.15
CA GLY A 143 7.08 -5.24 -6.58
C GLY A 143 8.23 -6.22 -6.79
N THR A 144 9.12 -5.87 -7.70
CA THR A 144 10.34 -6.63 -7.95
C THR A 144 11.42 -6.21 -6.96
N PHE A 145 11.67 -7.10 -6.00
CA PHE A 145 12.80 -7.05 -5.09
C PHE A 145 13.96 -7.85 -5.68
N PRO A 146 15.22 -7.66 -5.22
CA PRO A 146 16.36 -8.46 -5.66
C PRO A 146 16.04 -9.97 -5.74
N PRO A 147 16.65 -10.72 -6.67
CA PRO A 147 16.33 -12.14 -6.94
C PRO A 147 16.27 -13.00 -5.68
N GLU A 148 17.07 -12.66 -4.67
CA GLU A 148 17.17 -13.30 -3.36
C GLU A 148 15.92 -13.13 -2.50
N GLY A 149 14.91 -12.39 -2.97
CA GLY A 149 13.64 -12.17 -2.24
C GLY A 149 13.78 -11.27 -1.03
N ILE A 150 14.67 -10.28 -1.12
CA ILE A 150 14.93 -9.34 -0.04
C ILE A 150 14.07 -8.09 -0.20
N ILE A 151 13.08 -7.91 0.67
CA ILE A 151 12.34 -6.64 0.70
C ILE A 151 13.25 -5.54 1.21
N THR A 152 13.57 -4.58 0.35
CA THR A 152 14.31 -3.36 0.69
C THR A 152 13.36 -2.15 0.72
N GLY A 153 13.79 -1.05 1.34
CA GLY A 153 12.98 0.17 1.44
C GLY A 153 11.91 0.13 2.53
N GLY A 154 10.94 1.05 2.46
CA GLY A 154 9.90 1.24 3.50
C GLY A 154 8.93 0.07 3.62
N THR A 155 8.59 -0.58 2.50
CA THR A 155 7.64 -1.71 2.44
C THR A 155 7.97 -2.83 3.42
N LYS A 156 9.26 -3.03 3.74
CA LYS A 156 9.72 -4.04 4.71
C LYS A 156 9.11 -3.86 6.09
N TYR A 157 8.80 -2.63 6.52
CA TYR A 157 8.28 -2.38 7.86
C TYR A 157 6.86 -2.91 8.02
N CYS A 158 5.99 -2.70 7.03
CA CYS A 158 4.64 -3.26 7.04
C CYS A 158 4.70 -4.79 6.99
N ALA A 159 5.51 -5.35 6.08
CA ALA A 159 5.70 -6.79 5.96
C ALA A 159 6.24 -7.42 7.26
N HIS A 160 7.19 -6.78 7.92
CA HIS A 160 7.71 -7.20 9.23
C HIS A 160 6.62 -7.25 10.30
N TRP A 161 5.79 -6.21 10.41
CA TRP A 161 4.70 -6.17 11.38
C TRP A 161 3.61 -7.20 11.06
N ALA A 162 3.29 -7.41 9.79
CA ALA A 162 2.37 -8.46 9.35
C ALA A 162 2.83 -9.85 9.83
N ARG A 163 4.11 -10.18 9.59
CA ARG A 163 4.73 -11.43 10.07
C ARG A 163 4.70 -11.54 11.59
N LYS A 164 5.08 -10.47 12.29
CA LYS A 164 5.07 -10.43 13.77
C LYS A 164 3.66 -10.62 14.36
N MET A 165 2.62 -10.24 13.63
CA MET A 165 1.21 -10.40 14.00
C MET A 165 0.60 -11.70 13.47
N ASN A 166 1.39 -12.59 12.85
CA ASN A 166 0.95 -13.83 12.22
C ASN A 166 -0.17 -13.63 11.18
N LYS A 167 -0.11 -12.53 10.42
CA LYS A 167 -1.05 -12.24 9.34
C LYS A 167 -0.61 -12.90 8.04
N SER A 168 -1.57 -13.28 7.19
CA SER A 168 -1.25 -13.83 5.87
C SER A 168 -0.54 -12.77 5.03
N LEU A 169 0.71 -13.05 4.69
CA LEU A 169 1.58 -12.18 3.90
C LEU A 169 1.94 -12.89 2.59
N TYR A 170 1.72 -12.20 1.49
CA TYR A 170 1.99 -12.66 0.13
C TYR A 170 2.90 -11.67 -0.59
N HIS A 171 3.79 -12.18 -1.43
CA HIS A 171 4.66 -11.38 -2.27
C HIS A 171 4.37 -11.70 -3.73
N TYR A 172 3.98 -10.68 -4.49
CA TYR A 172 3.71 -10.81 -5.90
C TYR A 172 4.79 -10.08 -6.68
N ARG A 173 5.66 -10.86 -7.34
CA ARG A 173 6.85 -10.37 -8.03
C ARG A 173 7.09 -11.14 -9.32
N GLN A 174 7.77 -10.48 -10.26
CA GLN A 174 8.14 -11.11 -11.52
C GLN A 174 9.40 -11.97 -11.34
N VAL A 175 9.34 -13.21 -11.86
CA VAL A 175 10.46 -14.16 -11.94
C VAL A 175 10.47 -14.76 -13.33
N ASN A 176 11.58 -14.61 -14.06
CA ASN A 176 11.72 -15.09 -15.45
C ASN A 176 10.55 -14.65 -16.34
N ASN A 177 10.23 -13.35 -16.31
CA ASN A 177 9.12 -12.72 -17.02
C ASN A 177 7.69 -13.14 -16.60
N CYS A 178 7.51 -14.02 -15.62
CA CYS A 178 6.20 -14.43 -15.11
C CYS A 178 5.96 -13.93 -13.68
N TYR A 179 4.77 -13.41 -13.39
CA TYR A 179 4.40 -13.05 -12.02
C TYR A 179 4.09 -14.31 -11.19
N LYS A 180 4.72 -14.40 -10.02
CA LYS A 180 4.56 -15.50 -9.08
C LYS A 180 4.18 -14.97 -7.70
N VAL A 181 3.31 -15.71 -7.02
CA VAL A 181 2.95 -15.46 -5.62
C VAL A 181 3.87 -16.30 -4.73
N PHE A 182 4.50 -15.65 -3.77
CA PHE A 182 5.26 -16.29 -2.70
C PHE A 182 4.54 -16.06 -1.37
N LYS A 183 4.52 -17.07 -0.51
CA LYS A 183 4.05 -16.97 0.87
C LYS A 183 5.17 -16.45 1.77
N ASP A 184 4.80 -16.08 3.00
CA ASP A 184 5.68 -15.49 3.99
C ASP A 184 6.98 -16.27 4.25
N ASP A 185 6.87 -17.60 4.38
CA ASP A 185 7.98 -18.53 4.62
C ASP A 185 8.95 -18.66 3.42
N GLN A 186 8.58 -18.12 2.26
CA GLN A 186 9.36 -18.16 1.04
C GLN A 186 10.11 -16.84 0.76
N VAL A 187 10.04 -15.86 1.67
CA VAL A 187 10.59 -14.50 1.46
C VAL A 187 11.36 -13.98 2.68
N ILE A 188 12.52 -13.37 2.41
CA ILE A 188 13.40 -12.80 3.42
C ILE A 188 13.04 -11.32 3.65
N ILE A 189 12.66 -10.99 4.89
CA ILE A 189 12.43 -9.61 5.33
C ILE A 189 13.62 -9.19 6.21
N ARG A 190 14.50 -8.33 5.69
CA ARG A 190 15.64 -7.82 6.47
C ARG A 190 15.18 -6.79 7.50
N LYS A 191 15.73 -6.88 8.72
CA LYS A 191 15.54 -5.86 9.76
C LYS A 191 16.10 -4.51 9.31
#